data_AF-A0A8T9YZG7-F1
#
_entry.id   AF-A0A8T9YZG7-F1
#
_cell.length_a   1.000
_cell.length_b   1.000
_cell.length_c   1.000
_cell.angle_alpha   90.00
_cell.angle_beta   90.00
_cell.angle_gamma   90.00
#
_symmetry.space_group_name_H-M   'P 1'
#
loop_
_entity.id
_entity.type
_entity.pdbx_description
1 polymer ?
#
loop_
_entity_poly.entity_id
_entity_poly.type
_entity_poly.pdbx_seq_one_letter_code
_entity_poly.pdbx_strand_id
1 'polypeptide(L)'
;MSYPNQLAWHETLDLHELVAFQANGLIKLKKSVRNVPDQALQSLYIKAINAIQNNLQELVQFYPYAPGFQSQHRDDTGFYAGDLLGLAKTSVRNYAIAITETATPRLREVLTRQINGAIQLLKNDVQNVQKAIQMQY
;
A
#
# COMPACT_ATOMS: atom_id res chain seq x y z
N MET A 1 -27.33 3.95 16.05
CA MET A 1 -25.95 3.56 16.37
C MET A 1 -25.06 4.77 16.11
N SER A 2 -24.38 5.30 17.13
CA SER A 2 -23.37 6.36 16.93
C SER A 2 -22.08 5.71 16.46
N TYR A 3 -21.59 6.09 15.28
CA TYR A 3 -20.28 5.64 14.82
C TYR A 3 -19.19 6.32 15.66
N PRO A 4 -18.10 5.61 16.00
CA PRO A 4 -16.97 6.25 16.68
C PRO A 4 -16.44 7.40 15.82
N ASN A 5 -16.18 8.54 16.45
CA ASN A 5 -15.70 9.76 15.79
C ASN A 5 -14.21 9.68 15.41
N GLN A 6 -13.62 8.48 15.47
CA GLN A 6 -12.20 8.21 15.33
C GLN A 6 -11.99 6.79 14.78
N LEU A 7 -11.03 6.63 13.87
CA LEU A 7 -10.63 5.34 13.30
C LEU A 7 -9.99 4.45 14.37
N ALA A 8 -10.14 3.14 14.23
CA ALA A 8 -9.31 2.20 14.96
C ALA A 8 -7.85 2.28 14.48
N TRP A 9 -6.92 1.84 15.34
CA TRP A 9 -5.49 1.84 15.02
C TRP A 9 -5.14 1.01 13.78
N HIS A 10 -5.79 -0.12 13.57
CA HIS A 10 -5.56 -0.96 12.39
C HIS A 10 -6.11 -0.30 11.11
N GLU A 11 -7.26 0.37 11.18
CA GLU A 11 -7.81 1.14 10.05
C GLU A 11 -6.91 2.32 9.70
N THR A 12 -6.30 2.95 10.70
CA THR A 12 -5.30 4.01 10.50
C THR A 12 -4.06 3.47 9.79
N LEU A 13 -3.58 2.29 10.20
CA LEU A 13 -2.45 1.63 9.55
C LEU A 13 -2.77 1.29 8.08
N ASP A 14 -3.94 0.69 7.84
CA ASP A 14 -4.38 0.34 6.49
C ASP A 14 -4.61 1.60 5.63
N LEU A 15 -5.07 2.72 6.20
CA LEU A 15 -5.18 4.00 5.50
C LEU A 15 -3.81 4.50 5.01
N HIS A 16 -2.78 4.49 5.87
CA HIS A 16 -1.44 4.92 5.48
C HIS A 16 -0.85 4.02 4.38
N GLU A 17 -1.04 2.71 4.49
CA GLU A 17 -0.63 1.76 3.46
C GLU A 17 -1.31 2.04 2.12
N LEU A 18 -2.65 2.19 2.10
CA LEU A 18 -3.40 2.42 0.88
C LEU A 18 -2.99 3.73 0.22
N VAL A 19 -2.86 4.81 1.00
CA VAL A 19 -2.43 6.11 0.49
C VAL A 19 -1.01 6.03 -0.09
N ALA A 20 -0.05 5.44 0.63
CA ALA A 20 1.33 5.32 0.16
C ALA A 20 1.43 4.47 -1.12
N PHE A 21 0.77 3.31 -1.13
CA PHE A 21 0.75 2.40 -2.28
C PHE A 21 0.15 3.06 -3.52
N GLN A 22 -1.00 3.72 -3.37
CA GLN A 22 -1.66 4.41 -4.48
C GLN A 22 -0.90 5.64 -4.95
N ALA A 23 -0.30 6.43 -4.05
CA ALA A 23 0.52 7.57 -4.40
C ALA A 23 1.76 7.15 -5.22
N ASN A 24 2.45 6.08 -4.81
CA ASN A 24 3.57 5.53 -5.57
C ASN A 24 3.14 4.97 -6.92
N GLY A 25 2.00 4.27 -6.97
CA GLY A 25 1.39 3.83 -8.22
C GLY A 25 1.11 5.01 -9.16
N LEU A 26 0.51 6.08 -8.64
CA LEU A 26 0.19 7.29 -9.40
C LEU A 26 1.44 7.97 -9.96
N ILE A 27 2.51 8.09 -9.16
CA ILE A 27 3.78 8.64 -9.60
C ILE A 27 4.35 7.81 -10.76
N LYS A 28 4.36 6.48 -10.63
CA LYS A 28 4.84 5.57 -11.69
C LYS A 28 4.02 5.72 -12.96
N LEU A 29 2.69 5.73 -12.87
CA LEU A 29 1.81 5.89 -14.02
C LEU A 29 2.02 7.25 -14.71
N LYS A 30 2.07 8.36 -13.96
CA LYS A 30 2.30 9.70 -14.50
C LYS A 30 3.68 9.84 -15.15
N LYS A 31 4.71 9.19 -14.63
CA LYS A 31 6.05 9.15 -15.25
C LYS A 31 6.04 8.37 -16.56
N SER A 32 5.31 7.26 -16.61
CA SER A 32 5.34 6.34 -17.77
C SER A 32 4.39 6.73 -18.91
N VAL A 33 3.27 7.40 -18.64
CA VAL A 33 2.18 7.61 -19.62
C VAL A 33 2.63 8.25 -20.94
N ARG A 34 3.59 9.18 -20.89
CA ARG A 34 4.12 9.86 -22.09
C ARG A 34 4.99 8.95 -22.96
N ASN A 35 5.49 7.85 -22.40
CA ASN A 35 6.35 6.88 -23.07
C ASN A 35 5.57 5.65 -23.57
N VAL A 36 4.26 5.57 -23.32
CA VAL A 36 3.41 4.47 -23.79
C VAL A 36 3.09 4.68 -25.28
N PRO A 37 3.59 3.83 -26.20
CA PRO A 37 3.41 4.05 -27.65
C PRO A 37 1.99 3.72 -28.12
N ASP A 38 1.37 2.70 -27.53
CA ASP A 38 0.04 2.25 -27.90
C ASP A 38 -1.03 3.21 -27.33
N GLN A 39 -1.84 3.79 -28.22
CA GLN A 39 -2.81 4.82 -27.85
C GLN A 39 -3.95 4.27 -26.97
N ALA A 40 -4.35 3.01 -27.18
CA ALA A 40 -5.38 2.37 -26.36
C ALA A 40 -4.88 2.16 -24.93
N LEU A 41 -3.65 1.66 -24.76
CA LEU A 41 -3.00 1.49 -23.47
C LEU A 41 -2.72 2.83 -22.79
N GLN A 42 -2.26 3.85 -23.54
CA GLN A 42 -2.09 5.19 -23.00
C GLN A 42 -3.43 5.75 -22.45
N SER A 43 -4.54 5.49 -23.15
CA SER A 43 -5.88 5.88 -22.69
C SER A 43 -6.27 5.16 -21.39
N LEU A 44 -5.89 3.89 -21.22
CA LEU A 44 -6.07 3.16 -19.95
C LEU A 44 -5.22 3.74 -18.82
N TYR A 45 -3.97 4.15 -19.10
CA TYR A 45 -3.12 4.84 -18.13
C TYR A 45 -3.77 6.15 -17.66
N ILE A 46 -4.31 6.96 -18.56
CA ILE A 46 -4.99 8.22 -18.22
C ILE A 46 -6.22 7.96 -17.33
N LYS A 47 -7.03 6.95 -17.69
CA LYS A 47 -8.18 6.54 -16.87
C LYS A 47 -7.75 6.10 -15.46
N ALA A 48 -6.71 5.28 -15.37
CA ALA A 48 -6.17 4.81 -14.09
C ALA A 48 -5.60 5.95 -13.24
N ILE A 49 -4.87 6.89 -13.86
CA ILE A 49 -4.34 8.09 -13.21
C ILE A 49 -5.48 8.90 -12.57
N ASN A 50 -6.54 9.17 -13.33
CA ASN A 50 -7.69 9.94 -12.82
C ASN A 50 -8.41 9.20 -11.69
N ALA A 51 -8.65 7.90 -11.84
CA ALA A 51 -9.30 7.09 -10.82
C ALA A 51 -8.49 7.07 -9.50
N ILE A 52 -7.18 6.85 -9.59
CA ILE A 52 -6.30 6.84 -8.40
C ILE A 52 -6.22 8.23 -7.76
N GLN A 53 -6.23 9.31 -8.54
CA GLN A 53 -6.29 10.66 -7.98
C GLN A 53 -7.56 10.89 -7.16
N ASN A 54 -8.71 10.44 -7.66
CA ASN A 54 -9.98 10.56 -6.93
C ASN A 54 -9.96 9.72 -5.65
N ASN A 55 -9.49 8.46 -5.73
CA ASN A 55 -9.36 7.61 -4.55
C ASN A 55 -8.48 8.26 -3.48
N LEU A 56 -7.32 8.83 -3.86
CA LEU A 56 -6.44 9.52 -2.93
C LEU A 56 -7.13 10.74 -2.32
N GLN A 57 -7.87 11.53 -3.09
CA GLN A 57 -8.63 12.68 -2.58
C GLN A 57 -9.69 12.28 -1.55
N GLU A 58 -10.33 11.13 -1.72
CA GLU A 58 -11.28 10.57 -0.76
C GLU A 58 -10.57 10.06 0.49
N LEU A 59 -9.51 9.27 0.34
CA LEU A 59 -8.76 8.68 1.45
C LEU A 59 -8.12 9.73 2.37
N VAL A 60 -7.57 10.83 1.82
CA VAL A 60 -6.94 11.86 2.64
C VAL A 60 -7.92 12.56 3.58
N GLN A 61 -9.22 12.55 3.29
CA GLN A 61 -10.24 13.12 4.17
C GLN A 61 -10.37 12.38 5.51
N PHE A 62 -9.85 11.15 5.58
CA PHE A 62 -9.94 10.32 6.78
C PHE A 62 -8.79 10.55 7.77
N TYR A 63 -7.72 11.24 7.38
CA TYR A 63 -6.59 11.51 8.28
C TYR A 63 -6.95 12.24 9.58
N PRO A 64 -7.84 13.26 9.60
CA PRO A 64 -8.27 13.91 10.83
C PRO A 64 -8.94 12.98 11.85
N TYR A 65 -9.44 11.82 11.40
CA TYR A 65 -10.07 10.80 12.25
C TYR A 65 -9.06 9.76 12.75
N ALA A 66 -7.80 9.81 12.31
CA ALA A 66 -6.76 8.92 12.81
C ALA A 66 -6.42 9.25 14.27
N PRO A 67 -6.25 8.24 15.15
CA PRO A 67 -5.76 8.46 16.50
C PRO A 67 -4.46 9.24 16.52
N GLY A 68 -4.40 10.24 17.39
CA GLY A 68 -3.20 11.04 17.60
C GLY A 68 -2.98 12.15 16.57
N PHE A 69 -3.76 12.27 15.48
CA PHE A 69 -3.54 13.25 14.40
C PHE A 69 -3.12 14.64 14.91
N GLN A 70 -1.82 14.97 14.77
CA GLN A 70 -1.27 16.30 14.95
C GLN A 70 -1.05 16.93 13.56
N SER A 71 -1.59 18.13 13.35
CA SER A 71 -1.48 18.87 12.09
C SER A 71 -0.12 19.53 11.89
N GLN A 72 0.74 19.53 12.91
CA GLN A 72 2.01 20.24 12.91
C GLN A 72 3.18 19.24 12.91
N HIS A 73 3.95 19.27 11.81
CA HIS A 73 5.18 18.50 11.57
C HIS A 73 4.97 17.01 11.29
N ARG A 74 4.47 16.74 10.07
CA ARG A 74 4.54 15.42 9.45
C ARG A 74 5.82 15.35 8.64
N ASP A 75 6.78 14.53 9.08
CA ASP A 75 7.81 14.04 8.17
C ASP A 75 7.23 12.89 7.31
N ASP A 76 8.01 12.45 6.31
CA ASP A 76 7.56 11.42 5.34
C ASP A 76 7.57 9.99 5.91
N THR A 77 7.83 9.78 7.21
CA THR A 77 7.96 8.43 7.81
C THR A 77 6.70 7.58 7.60
N GLY A 78 5.50 8.15 7.84
CA GLY A 78 4.24 7.43 7.63
C GLY A 78 4.04 6.99 6.18
N PHE A 79 4.53 7.78 5.22
CA PHE A 79 4.50 7.43 3.80
C PHE A 79 5.46 6.27 3.49
N TYR A 80 6.72 6.36 3.91
CA TYR A 80 7.70 5.29 3.66
C TYR A 80 7.33 3.97 4.34
N ALA A 81 6.80 4.05 5.56
CA ALA A 81 6.32 2.90 6.31
C ALA A 81 5.11 2.24 5.61
N GLY A 82 4.16 3.05 5.12
CA GLY A 82 3.01 2.58 4.35
C GLY A 82 3.43 1.93 3.02
N ASP A 83 4.42 2.48 2.32
CA ASP A 83 4.91 1.92 1.05
C ASP A 83 5.55 0.54 1.25
N LEU A 84 6.44 0.42 2.25
CA LEU A 84 7.08 -0.84 2.58
C LEU A 84 6.05 -1.90 2.99
N LEU A 85 5.08 -1.52 3.82
CA LEU A 85 4.01 -2.41 4.26
C LEU A 85 3.13 -2.87 3.08
N GLY A 86 2.75 -1.96 2.19
CA GLY A 86 1.95 -2.26 1.00
C GLY A 86 2.68 -3.20 0.04
N LEU A 87 3.99 -3.01 -0.14
CA LEU A 87 4.83 -3.92 -0.91
C LEU A 87 4.82 -5.33 -0.29
N ALA A 88 5.11 -5.44 1.00
CA ALA A 88 5.20 -6.72 1.69
C ALA A 88 3.86 -7.50 1.64
N LYS A 89 2.74 -6.85 1.96
CA LYS A 89 1.40 -7.46 1.88
C LYS A 89 1.05 -7.90 0.47
N THR A 90 1.36 -7.08 -0.54
CA THR A 90 1.13 -7.42 -1.95
C THR A 90 1.98 -8.61 -2.39
N SER A 91 3.24 -8.67 -1.99
CA SER A 91 4.12 -9.82 -2.28
C SER A 91 3.58 -11.11 -1.70
N VAL A 92 3.15 -11.12 -0.44
CA VAL A 92 2.55 -12.32 0.20
C VAL A 92 1.32 -12.78 -0.59
N ARG A 93 0.41 -11.85 -0.93
CA ARG A 93 -0.80 -12.16 -1.73
C ARG A 93 -0.44 -12.75 -3.10
N ASN A 94 0.49 -12.15 -3.82
CA ASN A 94 0.87 -12.58 -5.16
C ASN A 94 1.53 -13.96 -5.14
N TYR A 95 2.42 -14.23 -4.19
CA TYR A 95 3.01 -15.56 -4.07
C TYR A 95 1.98 -16.62 -3.68
N ALA A 96 1.04 -16.31 -2.80
CA ALA A 96 -0.01 -17.25 -2.42
C ALA A 96 -0.83 -17.69 -3.65
N ILE A 97 -1.26 -16.73 -4.48
CA ILE A 97 -1.97 -17.01 -5.74
C ILE A 97 -1.11 -17.88 -6.66
N ALA A 98 0.14 -17.48 -6.92
CA ALA A 98 1.03 -18.21 -7.82
C ALA A 98 1.32 -19.65 -7.36
N ILE A 99 1.41 -19.89 -6.04
CA ILE A 99 1.58 -21.24 -5.47
C ILE A 99 0.38 -22.14 -5.77
N THR A 100 -0.83 -21.57 -5.74
CA THR A 100 -2.06 -22.33 -6.03
C THR A 100 -2.22 -22.66 -7.52
N GLU A 101 -1.64 -21.84 -8.40
CA GLU A 101 -1.79 -21.98 -9.85
C GLU A 101 -0.62 -22.73 -10.52
N THR A 102 0.55 -22.82 -9.88
CA THR A 102 1.71 -23.48 -10.47
C THR A 102 1.51 -25.00 -10.54
N ALA A 103 1.67 -25.58 -11.73
CA ALA A 103 1.72 -27.04 -11.91
C ALA A 103 3.12 -27.63 -11.67
N THR A 104 4.18 -26.83 -11.84
CA THR A 104 5.57 -27.29 -11.76
C THR A 104 6.04 -27.42 -10.31
N PRO A 105 6.40 -28.63 -9.81
CA PRO A 105 6.81 -28.84 -8.42
C PRO A 105 8.00 -27.99 -8.00
N ARG A 106 9.02 -27.89 -8.87
CA ARG A 106 10.22 -27.09 -8.58
C ARG A 106 9.91 -25.60 -8.45
N LEU A 107 8.97 -25.08 -9.25
CA LEU A 107 8.52 -23.69 -9.13
C LEU A 107 7.75 -23.48 -7.83
N ARG A 108 6.90 -24.44 -7.44
CA ARG A 108 6.20 -24.41 -6.15
C ARG A 108 7.16 -24.29 -4.97
N GLU A 109 8.24 -25.07 -4.94
CA GLU A 109 9.27 -24.98 -3.89
C GLU A 109 9.89 -23.57 -3.80
N VAL A 110 10.20 -22.96 -4.95
CA VAL A 110 10.78 -21.62 -5.01
C VAL A 110 9.79 -20.57 -4.49
N LEU A 111 8.54 -20.62 -4.95
CA LEU A 111 7.50 -19.68 -4.52
C LEU A 111 7.18 -19.83 -3.03
N THR A 112 7.13 -21.06 -2.50
CA THR A 112 6.94 -21.33 -1.06
C THR A 112 8.09 -20.76 -0.23
N ARG A 113 9.34 -20.84 -0.71
CA ARG A 113 10.47 -20.19 -0.03
C ARG A 113 10.34 -18.66 -0.06
N GLN A 114 9.94 -18.09 -1.20
CA GLN A 114 9.80 -16.64 -1.36
C GLN A 114 8.66 -16.05 -0.53
N ILE A 115 7.49 -16.71 -0.45
CA ILE A 115 6.39 -16.26 0.41
C ILE A 115 6.80 -16.29 1.89
N ASN A 116 7.55 -17.31 2.33
CA ASN A 116 8.07 -17.37 3.68
C ASN A 116 9.03 -16.20 3.98
N GLY A 117 9.86 -15.81 3.01
CA GLY A 117 10.68 -14.60 3.11
C GLY A 117 9.84 -13.32 3.23
N ALA A 118 8.81 -13.17 2.40
CA ALA A 118 7.90 -12.02 2.47
C ALA A 118 7.12 -11.96 3.81
N ILE A 119 6.71 -13.11 4.35
CA ILE A 119 6.07 -13.20 5.67
C ILE A 119 7.04 -12.78 6.79
N GLN A 120 8.32 -13.19 6.71
CA GLN A 120 9.32 -12.80 7.70
C GLN A 120 9.58 -11.29 7.69
N LEU A 121 9.67 -10.68 6.50
CA LEU A 121 9.76 -9.23 6.34
C LEU A 121 8.57 -8.54 7.03
N LEU A 122 7.34 -8.97 6.72
CA LEU A 122 6.11 -8.42 7.31
C LEU A 122 6.07 -8.53 8.85
N LYS A 123 6.51 -9.66 9.43
CA LYS A 123 6.52 -9.86 10.88
C LYS A 123 7.41 -8.87 11.61
N ASN A 124 8.58 -8.56 11.04
CA ASN A 124 9.52 -7.61 11.63
C ASN A 124 9.05 -6.17 11.42
N ASP A 125 8.41 -5.89 10.29
CA ASP A 125 8.02 -4.54 9.91
C ASP A 125 6.71 -4.08 10.54
N VAL A 126 5.68 -4.94 10.71
CA VAL A 126 4.41 -4.52 11.33
C VAL A 126 4.62 -3.95 12.73
N GLN A 127 5.50 -4.53 13.54
CA GLN A 127 5.80 -3.99 14.87
C GLN A 127 6.55 -2.65 14.83
N ASN A 128 7.44 -2.48 13.86
CA ASN A 128 8.23 -1.26 13.71
C ASN A 128 7.44 -0.13 13.04
N VAL A 129 6.58 -0.46 12.08
CA VAL A 129 5.66 0.45 11.41
C VAL A 129 4.56 0.92 12.37
N GLN A 130 4.02 0.02 13.20
CA GLN A 130 3.10 0.41 14.28
C GLN A 130 3.77 1.37 15.24
N LYS A 131 5.02 1.10 15.65
CA LYS A 131 5.80 2.04 16.49
C LYS A 131 6.07 3.37 15.78
N ALA A 132 6.46 3.35 14.52
CA ALA A 132 6.76 4.57 13.75
C ALA A 132 5.52 5.45 13.58
N ILE A 133 4.35 4.86 13.31
CA ILE A 133 3.07 5.58 13.20
C ILE A 133 2.57 6.04 14.58
N GLN A 134 2.82 5.27 15.64
CA GLN A 134 2.46 5.65 17.02
C GLN A 134 3.39 6.72 17.61
N MET A 135 4.66 6.81 17.19
CA MET A 135 5.64 7.78 17.69
C MET A 135 5.55 9.16 17.01
N GLN A 136 4.75 9.30 15.94
CA GLN A 136 4.47 10.60 15.31
C GLN A 136 3.37 11.40 16.02
N TYR A 137 2.87 10.93 17.17
CA TYR A 137 1.73 11.53 17.89
C TYR A 137 1.91 11.53 19.41
#